data_AF-A0A521UGM8-F1
#
_entry.id   AF-A0A521UGM8-F1
#
_cell.length_a   1.000
_cell.length_b   1.000
_cell.length_c   1.000
_cell.angle_alpha   90.00
_cell.angle_beta   90.00
_cell.angle_gamma   90.00
#
_symmetry.space_group_name_H-M   'P 1'
#
loop_
_entity.id
_entity.type
_entity.pdbx_description
1 polymer ?
#
loop_
_entity_poly.entity_id
_entity_poly.type
_entity_poly.pdbx_seq_one_letter_code
_entity_poly.pdbx_strand_id
1 'polypeptide(L)' 'MNTFLPRILGKEVERLVQHYPAVVIVGPRQVGKTSLVKHLQSSFPEPALYLDLELPEDFNKLANPALYLDALQ' A
#
# COMPACT_ATOMS: atom_id res chain seq x y z
N MET A 1 -0.21 23.12 2.59
CA MET A 1 -0.17 22.04 3.58
C MET A 1 -1.31 21.08 3.25
N ASN A 2 -1.02 19.87 2.75
CA ASN A 2 -2.06 18.89 2.44
C ASN A 2 -2.37 18.09 3.70
N THR A 3 -3.36 18.54 4.47
CA THR A 3 -3.84 17.82 5.66
C THR A 3 -4.53 16.53 5.24
N PHE A 4 -4.05 15.40 5.75
CA PHE A 4 -4.73 14.12 5.57
C PHE A 4 -6.06 14.12 6.33
N LEU A 5 -7.13 13.63 5.69
CA LEU A 5 -8.42 13.42 6.33
C LEU A 5 -8.49 11.97 6.85
N PRO A 6 -8.54 11.74 8.17
CA PRO A 6 -8.65 10.40 8.73
C PRO A 6 -9.79 9.60 8.14
N ARG A 7 -9.51 8.36 7.72
CA ARG A 7 -10.51 7.44 7.16
C ARG A 7 -10.90 6.42 8.22
N ILE A 8 -12.19 6.18 8.37
CA ILE A 8 -12.73 5.18 9.33
C ILE A 8 -12.11 3.80 9.11
N LEU A 9 -11.89 3.43 7.83
CA LEU A 9 -11.30 2.14 7.45
C LEU A 9 -9.80 2.01 7.79
N GLY A 10 -9.10 3.08 8.18
CA GLY A 10 -7.65 3.02 8.44
C GLY A 10 -7.29 1.99 9.53
N LYS A 11 -8.00 2.04 10.66
CA LYS A 11 -7.81 1.09 11.78
C LYS A 11 -8.11 -0.35 11.37
N GLU A 12 -9.10 -0.54 10.51
CA GLU A 12 -9.47 -1.88 10.04
C GLU A 12 -8.42 -2.44 9.07
N VAL A 13 -7.86 -1.60 8.19
CA VAL A 13 -6.75 -1.99 7.31
C VAL A 13 -5.52 -2.38 8.14
N GLU A 14 -5.13 -1.57 9.13
CA GLU A 14 -4.02 -1.90 10.04
C GLU A 14 -4.23 -3.25 10.74
N ARG A 15 -5.44 -3.47 11.25
CA ARG A 15 -5.82 -4.75 11.89
C ARG A 15 -5.74 -5.92 10.92
N LEU A 16 -6.26 -5.79 9.71
CA LEU A 16 -6.28 -6.87 8.72
C LEU A 16 -4.88 -7.24 8.23
N VAL A 17 -4.00 -6.26 8.01
CA VAL A 17 -2.61 -6.50 7.56
C VAL A 17 -1.81 -7.30 8.60
N GLN A 18 -2.11 -7.15 9.89
CA GLN A 18 -1.47 -7.95 10.95
C GLN A 18 -1.92 -9.42 10.96
N HIS A 19 -3.09 -9.74 10.41
CA HIS A 19 -3.69 -11.08 10.50
C HIS A 19 -3.63 -11.86 9.18
N TYR A 20 -3.57 -11.15 8.05
CA TYR A 20 -3.63 -11.76 6.73
C TYR A 20 -2.38 -11.41 5.92
N PRO A 21 -1.83 -12.37 5.15
CA PRO A 21 -0.64 -12.14 4.33
C PRO A 21 -0.88 -11.13 3.19
N ALA A 22 -2.14 -10.88 2.82
CA ALA A 22 -2.51 -9.90 1.82
C ALA A 22 -3.89 -9.30 2.12
N VAL A 23 -4.04 -7.99 1.88
CA VAL A 23 -5.29 -7.24 2.04
C VAL A 23 -5.57 -6.45 0.78
N VAL A 24 -6.78 -6.54 0.25
CA VAL A 24 -7.21 -5.80 -0.94
C VAL A 24 -8.22 -4.73 -0.54
N ILE A 25 -7.98 -3.48 -0.96
CA ILE A 25 -8.90 -2.35 -0.73
C ILE A 25 -9.65 -2.04 -2.02
N VAL A 26 -10.97 -2.26 -2.02
CA VAL A 26 -11.84 -2.01 -3.17
C VAL A 26 -12.73 -0.78 -2.96
N GLY A 27 -13.28 -0.23 -4.04
CA GLY A 27 -14.25 0.87 -4.00
C GLY A 27 -14.21 1.80 -5.22
N PRO A 28 -15.15 2.74 -5.35
CA PRO A 28 -15.28 3.63 -6.52
C PRO A 28 -14.02 4.45 -6.84
N ARG A 29 -13.90 4.94 -8.07
CA ARG A 29 -12.78 5.84 -8.45
C ARG A 29 -12.80 7.11 -7.59
N GLN A 30 -11.60 7.62 -7.26
CA GLN A 30 -11.39 8.89 -6.54
C GLN A 30 -11.94 9.00 -5.10
N VAL A 31 -12.24 7.88 -4.43
CA VAL A 31 -12.67 7.89 -3.00
C VAL A 31 -11.51 7.98 -2.00
N GLY A 32 -10.28 8.18 -2.45
CA GLY A 32 -9.10 8.32 -1.58
C GLY A 32 -8.44 7.02 -1.12
N LYS A 33 -8.62 5.91 -1.85
CA LYS A 33 -7.98 4.61 -1.57
C LYS A 33 -6.44 4.72 -1.52
N THR A 34 -5.85 5.30 -2.57
CA THR A 34 -4.41 5.53 -2.67
C THR A 34 -3.91 6.44 -1.54
N SER A 35 -4.67 7.49 -1.20
CA SER A 35 -4.33 8.40 -0.11
C SER A 35 -4.32 7.69 1.25
N LEU A 36 -5.26 6.76 1.47
CA LEU A 36 -5.29 5.96 2.70
C LEU A 36 -4.04 5.08 2.80
N VAL A 37 -3.72 4.31 1.75
CA VAL A 37 -2.56 3.41 1.76
C VAL A 37 -1.27 4.19 1.99
N LYS A 38 -1.06 5.30 1.26
CA LYS A 38 0.13 6.16 1.43
C LYS A 38 0.25 6.75 2.83
N HIS A 39 -0.88 7.09 3.47
CA HIS A 39 -0.87 7.56 4.85
C HIS A 39 -0.52 6.43 5.84
N LEU A 40 -1.03 5.22 5.62
CA LEU A 40 -0.74 4.07 6.49
C LEU A 40 0.71 3.59 6.38
N GLN A 41 1.42 3.88 5.28
CA GLN A 41 2.81 3.48 5.12
C GLN A 41 3.70 3.91 6.29
N SER A 42 3.52 5.12 6.82
CA SER A 42 4.28 5.60 7.99
C SER A 42 3.91 4.92 9.31
N SER A 43 2.79 4.19 9.36
CA SER A 43 2.33 3.48 10.55
C SER A 43 2.86 2.06 10.63
N PHE A 44 3.45 1.51 9.57
CA PHE A 44 4.00 0.16 9.58
C PHE A 44 5.41 0.15 10.19
N PRO A 45 5.74 -0.86 11.01
CA PRO A 45 7.07 -0.97 11.63
C PRO A 45 8.17 -1.35 10.62
N GLU A 46 7.79 -2.07 9.57
CA GLU A 46 8.70 -2.54 8.51
C GLU A 46 8.75 -1.54 7.34
N PRO A 47 9.85 -1.50 6.57
CA PRO A 47 9.93 -0.73 5.34
C PRO A 47 8.80 -1.07 4.37
N ALA A 48 8.00 -0.06 4.01
CA ALA A 48 6.90 -0.23 3.06
C ALA A 48 7.31 0.16 1.64
N LEU A 49 7.22 -0.79 0.70
CA LEU A 49 7.37 -0.52 -0.73
C LEU A 49 6.02 -0.11 -1.34
N TYR A 50 6.01 0.96 -2.14
CA TYR A 50 4.87 1.33 -2.97
C TYR A 50 5.19 1.02 -4.44
N LEU A 51 4.31 0.26 -5.10
CA LEU A 51 4.36 0.01 -6.54
C LEU A 51 3.09 0.54 -7.19
N ASP A 52 3.23 1.45 -8.14
CA ASP A 52 2.12 1.93 -8.95
C ASP A 52 2.00 1.07 -10.22
N LEU A 53 1.04 0.14 -10.23
CA LEU A 53 0.87 -0.78 -11.37
C LEU A 53 0.35 -0.09 -12.65
N GLU A 54 -0.04 1.19 -12.57
CA GLU A 54 -0.33 1.99 -13.77
C GLU A 54 0.96 2.52 -14.43
N LEU A 55 2.08 2.54 -13.71
CA LEU A 55 3.39 2.91 -14.25
C LEU A 55 4.09 1.68 -14.83
N PRO A 56 4.47 1.68 -16.13
CA PRO A 56 5.13 0.54 -16.75
C PRO A 56 6.43 0.13 -16.06
N GLU A 57 7.20 1.10 -15.55
CA GLU A 57 8.46 0.84 -14.85
C GLU A 57 8.24 0.06 -13.54
N ASP A 58 7.21 0.41 -12.77
CA ASP A 58 6.86 -0.28 -11.53
C ASP A 58 6.28 -1.66 -11.81
N PHE A 59 5.42 -1.76 -12.82
CA PHE A 59 4.88 -3.03 -13.28
C PHE A 59 5.99 -4.00 -13.71
N ASN A 60 6.99 -3.51 -14.46
CA ASN A 60 8.09 -4.33 -14.97
C ASN A 60 8.98 -4.89 -13.85
N LYS A 61 9.06 -4.24 -12.68
CA LYS A 61 9.78 -4.78 -11.51
C LYS A 61 9.19 -6.11 -11.03
N LEU A 62 7.90 -6.34 -11.28
CA LEU A 62 7.20 -7.58 -10.97
C LEU A 62 7.40 -8.70 -12.02
N ALA A 63 8.23 -8.49 -13.05
CA ALA A 63 8.63 -9.57 -13.95
C ALA A 63 9.45 -10.67 -13.24
N ASN A 64 10.20 -10.30 -12.21
CA ASN A 64 10.85 -11.23 -11.28
C ASN A 64 10.68 -10.72 -9.83
N PRO A 65 9.52 -10.96 -9.19
CA PRO A 65 9.20 -10.40 -7.88
C PRO A 65 10.14 -10.90 -6.78
N ALA A 66 10.58 -12.17 -6.85
CA ALA A 66 11.47 -12.73 -5.84
C ALA A 66 12.79 -11.94 -5.78
N LEU A 67 13.42 -11.72 -6.93
CA LEU A 67 14.66 -10.93 -7.01
C LEU A 67 14.45 -9.47 -6.59
N TYR A 68 13.34 -8.86 -7.01
CA TYR A 68 13.08 -7.45 -6.72
C TYR A 68 12.78 -7.20 -5.23
N LEU A 69 12.04 -8.11 -4.59
CA LEU A 69 11.66 -7.99 -3.17
C LEU A 69 12.77 -8.47 -2.22
N ASP A 70 13.71 -9.32 -2.66
CA ASP A 70 14.88 -9.74 -1.88
C ASP A 70 15.76 -8.54 -1.46
N ALA A 71 15.83 -7.51 -2.32
CA ALA A 71 16.56 -6.27 -2.03
C ALA A 71 15.95 -5.41 -0.90
N LEU A 72 14.78 -5.79 -0.37
CA LEU A 72 14.11 -5.09 0.74
C LEU A 72 14.32 -5.78 2.10
N GLN A 73 15.02 -6.93 2.13
CA GLN A 73 15.30 -7.71 3.34
C GLN A 73 16.55 -7.24 4.09
#